data_AF-A0A2C9M094-F1
#
_entry.id   AF-A0A2C9M094-F1
#
_cell.length_a   1.000
_cell.length_b   1.000
_cell.length_c   1.000
_cell.angle_alpha   90.00
_cell.angle_beta   90.00
_cell.angle_gamma   90.00
#
_symmetry.space_group_name_H-M   'P 1'
#
loop_
_entity.id
_entity.type
_entity.pdbx_description
1 polymer ?
#
loop_
_entity_poly.entity_id
_entity_poly.type
_entity_poly.pdbx_seq_one_letter_code
_entity_poly.pdbx_strand_id
1 'polypeptide(L)'
;MIARSLLLLIPLTMYLEKRRKREGMFRDFKHTYTEMHKDMTKFILKLLRRLKRSGPAEAKNLKPIVLILPPNGAFFDIKHTSLVLELWEKTVVALKLVLESIDRYVTKKHLVWFEEQKGKFERWIYVVNGYAELLRKKTTFKDEFATAPPIEIDISNRGTADLQLTRKLKKKIDVIIKES
;
A
#
# COMPACT_ATOMS: atom_id res chain seq x y z
N MET A 1 -17.62 2.99 -47.26
CA MET A 1 -17.76 2.18 -46.02
C MET A 1 -16.47 2.24 -45.17
N ILE A 2 -16.01 3.43 -44.74
CA ILE A 2 -14.75 3.59 -43.98
C ILE A 2 -14.97 4.33 -42.64
N ALA A 3 -16.10 5.02 -42.46
CA ALA A 3 -16.35 5.88 -41.29
C ALA A 3 -16.60 5.13 -39.96
N ARG A 4 -17.10 3.89 -39.98
CA ARG A 4 -17.39 3.13 -38.75
C ARG A 4 -16.11 2.65 -38.01
N SER A 5 -15.02 2.41 -38.73
CA SER A 5 -13.74 1.96 -38.14
C SER A 5 -12.95 3.10 -37.48
N LEU A 6 -13.07 4.33 -38.00
CA LEU A 6 -12.42 5.53 -37.43
C LEU A 6 -13.11 6.02 -36.14
N LEU A 7 -14.43 5.87 -36.04
CA LEU A 7 -15.19 6.21 -34.84
C LEU A 7 -14.86 5.34 -33.62
N LEU A 8 -14.41 4.09 -33.82
CA LEU A 8 -13.97 3.19 -32.75
C LEU A 8 -12.51 3.44 -32.31
N LEU A 9 -11.71 4.14 -33.13
CA LEU A 9 -10.32 4.46 -32.79
C LEU A 9 -10.23 5.54 -31.70
N ILE A 10 -11.15 6.52 -31.66
CA ILE A 10 -11.12 7.62 -30.68
C ILE A 10 -11.35 7.11 -29.23
N PRO A 11 -12.39 6.28 -28.94
CA PRO A 11 -12.56 5.71 -27.61
C PRO A 11 -11.39 4.79 -27.21
N LEU A 12 -10.84 4.03 -28.17
CA LEU A 12 -9.74 3.11 -27.94
C LEU A 12 -8.43 3.85 -27.61
N THR A 13 -8.08 4.90 -28.35
CA THR A 13 -6.88 5.70 -28.08
C THR A 13 -6.99 6.42 -26.75
N MET A 14 -8.15 7.01 -26.44
CA MET A 14 -8.41 7.61 -25.13
C MET A 14 -8.32 6.60 -23.98
N TYR A 15 -8.85 5.38 -24.17
CA TYR A 15 -8.74 4.30 -23.18
C TYR A 15 -7.28 3.87 -22.96
N LEU A 16 -6.52 3.66 -24.03
CA LEU A 16 -5.11 3.28 -23.97
C LEU A 16 -4.25 4.36 -23.31
N GLU A 17 -4.51 5.64 -23.59
CA GLU A 17 -3.81 6.76 -22.97
C GLU A 17 -4.11 6.86 -21.47
N LYS A 18 -5.38 6.72 -21.06
CA LYS A 18 -5.78 6.66 -19.65
C LYS A 18 -5.10 5.49 -18.92
N ARG A 19 -5.06 4.32 -19.56
CA ARG A 19 -4.38 3.13 -19.02
C ARG A 19 -2.88 3.37 -18.85
N ARG A 20 -2.20 3.90 -19.88
CA ARG A 20 -0.77 4.22 -19.83
C ARG A 20 -0.45 5.24 -18.74
N LYS A 21 -1.28 6.28 -18.59
CA LYS A 21 -1.15 7.27 -17.50
C LYS A 21 -1.28 6.60 -16.12
N ARG A 22 -2.23 5.69 -15.93
CA ARG A 22 -2.40 4.92 -14.67
C ARG A 22 -1.19 4.03 -14.37
N GLU A 23 -0.68 3.33 -15.37
CA GLU A 23 0.53 2.51 -15.27
C GLU A 23 1.76 3.34 -14.91
N GLY A 24 1.91 4.55 -15.48
CA GLY A 24 2.94 5.51 -15.10
C GLY A 24 2.87 5.91 -13.63
N MET A 25 1.72 6.42 -13.17
CA MET A 25 1.60 6.87 -11.76
C MET A 25 1.76 5.73 -10.76
N PHE A 26 1.27 4.52 -11.08
CA PHE A 26 1.48 3.36 -10.21
C PHE A 26 2.96 2.97 -10.14
N ARG A 27 3.70 3.08 -11.26
CA ARG A 27 5.14 2.86 -11.29
C ARG A 27 5.88 3.89 -10.41
N ASP A 28 5.51 5.16 -10.50
CA ASP A 28 6.11 6.22 -9.70
C ASP A 28 5.83 6.01 -8.21
N PHE A 29 4.57 5.73 -7.85
CA PHE A 29 4.19 5.32 -6.49
C PHE A 29 5.03 4.13 -6.01
N LYS A 30 5.12 3.06 -6.82
CA LYS A 30 5.88 1.86 -6.49
C LYS A 30 7.34 2.17 -6.24
N HIS A 31 7.95 2.97 -7.10
CA HIS A 31 9.35 3.37 -6.99
C HIS A 31 9.59 4.17 -5.71
N THR A 32 8.83 5.25 -5.48
CA THR A 32 8.96 6.09 -4.29
C THR A 32 8.71 5.30 -3.00
N TYR A 33 7.66 4.49 -2.97
CA TYR A 33 7.36 3.64 -1.81
C TYR A 33 8.49 2.64 -1.54
N THR A 34 9.09 2.06 -2.58
CA THR A 34 10.19 1.09 -2.41
C THR A 34 11.43 1.73 -1.76
N GLU A 35 11.76 2.98 -2.13
CA GLU A 35 12.86 3.71 -1.49
C GLU A 35 12.55 4.05 -0.03
N MET A 36 11.33 4.52 0.25
CA MET A 36 10.85 4.71 1.63
C MET A 36 10.92 3.39 2.43
N HIS A 37 10.51 2.26 1.84
CA HIS A 37 10.50 0.96 2.49
C HIS A 37 11.90 0.47 2.88
N LYS A 38 12.90 0.69 2.01
CA LYS A 38 14.31 0.42 2.32
C LYS A 38 14.77 1.23 3.53
N ASP A 39 14.43 2.52 3.57
CA ASP A 39 14.74 3.40 4.68
C ASP A 39 14.04 2.97 5.97
N MET A 40 12.75 2.65 5.89
CA MET A 40 11.95 2.13 7.01
C MET A 40 12.57 0.85 7.59
N THR A 41 12.96 -0.08 6.73
CA THR A 41 13.60 -1.34 7.15
C THR A 41 14.92 -1.09 7.89
N LYS A 42 15.78 -0.21 7.36
CA LYS A 42 17.04 0.17 8.02
C LYS A 42 16.79 0.89 9.34
N PHE A 43 15.80 1.77 9.39
CA PHE A 43 15.41 2.48 10.58
C PHE A 43 14.95 1.54 11.68
N ILE A 44 14.00 0.64 11.41
CA ILE A 44 13.49 -0.31 12.42
C ILE A 44 14.62 -1.19 12.97
N LEU A 45 15.48 -1.72 12.11
CA LEU A 45 16.62 -2.54 12.55
C LEU A 45 17.60 -1.75 13.46
N LYS A 46 17.87 -0.49 13.12
CA LYS A 46 18.73 0.39 13.94
C LYS A 46 18.03 0.80 15.23
N LEU A 47 16.75 1.13 15.17
CA LEU A 47 15.94 1.55 16.31
C LEU A 47 15.96 0.48 17.39
N LEU A 48 15.69 -0.79 17.04
CA LEU A 48 15.70 -1.91 17.98
C LEU A 48 17.02 -2.06 18.75
N ARG A 49 18.16 -1.72 18.11
CA ARG A 49 19.49 -1.74 18.76
C ARG A 49 19.75 -0.53 19.66
N ARG A 50 18.96 0.54 19.51
CA ARG A 50 19.12 1.84 20.17
C ARG A 50 18.10 2.10 21.28
N LEU A 51 17.15 1.18 21.47
CA LEU A 51 16.19 1.18 22.58
C LEU A 51 16.87 0.82 23.92
N LYS A 52 16.29 1.33 25.01
CA LYS A 52 16.65 0.96 26.37
C LYS A 52 16.36 -0.52 26.60
N ARG A 53 17.26 -1.22 27.31
CA ARG A 53 17.06 -2.64 27.68
C ARG A 53 15.80 -2.86 28.51
N SER A 54 15.47 -1.92 29.39
CA SER A 54 14.26 -1.94 30.23
C SER A 54 12.96 -1.55 29.49
N GLY A 55 13.02 -1.32 28.17
CA GLY A 55 11.82 -1.01 27.39
C GLY A 55 10.85 -2.20 27.31
N PRO A 56 9.55 -1.92 27.12
CA PRO A 56 8.50 -2.92 27.03
C PRO A 56 8.70 -3.84 25.80
N ALA A 57 8.09 -5.02 25.81
CA ALA A 57 8.27 -6.03 24.76
C ALA A 57 7.71 -5.55 23.41
N GLU A 58 6.62 -4.80 23.45
CA GLU A 58 5.92 -4.17 22.33
C GLU A 58 6.85 -3.20 21.59
N ALA A 59 7.62 -2.39 22.32
CA ALA A 59 8.63 -1.50 21.77
C ALA A 59 9.76 -2.26 21.03
N LYS A 60 9.97 -3.54 21.35
CA LYS A 60 10.97 -4.41 20.72
C LYS A 60 10.40 -5.24 19.57
N ASN A 61 9.08 -5.25 19.37
CA ASN A 61 8.42 -6.02 18.32
C ASN A 61 7.94 -5.13 17.16
N LEU A 62 8.86 -4.40 16.55
CA LEU A 62 8.52 -3.43 15.48
C LEU A 62 8.73 -3.96 14.05
N LYS A 63 9.32 -5.15 13.90
CA LYS A 63 9.56 -5.77 12.58
C LYS A 63 8.29 -6.00 11.75
N PRO A 64 7.12 -6.33 12.32
CA PRO A 64 5.91 -6.54 11.52
C PRO A 64 5.48 -5.34 10.66
N ILE A 65 5.83 -4.11 11.06
CA ILE A 65 5.46 -2.88 10.33
C ILE A 65 6.01 -2.89 8.90
N VAL A 66 7.22 -3.38 8.69
CA VAL A 66 7.82 -3.44 7.33
C VAL A 66 7.20 -4.52 6.46
N LEU A 67 6.37 -5.39 7.03
CA LEU A 67 5.71 -6.49 6.33
C LEU A 67 4.26 -6.19 5.93
N ILE A 68 3.71 -5.04 6.37
CA ILE A 68 2.32 -4.65 6.03
C ILE A 68 2.15 -4.51 4.52
N LEU A 69 3.09 -3.82 3.87
CA LEU A 69 3.11 -3.60 2.43
C LEU A 69 4.50 -3.90 1.86
N PRO A 70 4.86 -5.16 1.60
CA PRO A 70 6.17 -5.49 1.05
C PRO A 70 6.23 -5.08 -0.44
N PRO A 71 7.29 -4.38 -0.90
CA PRO A 71 7.39 -3.90 -2.30
C PRO A 71 7.50 -5.04 -3.33
N ASN A 72 7.94 -6.22 -2.89
CA ASN A 72 8.03 -7.45 -3.69
C ASN A 72 6.86 -8.42 -3.40
N GLY A 73 5.83 -7.98 -2.68
CA GLY A 73 4.65 -8.80 -2.40
C GLY A 73 3.84 -9.07 -3.66
N ALA A 74 3.19 -10.24 -3.72
CA ALA A 74 2.33 -10.62 -4.85
C ALA A 74 1.19 -9.61 -5.11
N PHE A 75 0.74 -8.91 -4.07
CA PHE A 75 -0.32 -7.90 -4.16
C PHE A 75 0.20 -6.49 -4.49
N PHE A 76 1.51 -6.26 -4.58
CA PHE A 76 2.09 -4.97 -4.98
C PHE A 76 2.09 -4.83 -6.52
N ASP A 77 0.87 -4.79 -7.07
CA ASP A 77 0.61 -4.73 -8.50
C ASP A 77 -0.54 -3.74 -8.79
N ILE A 78 -0.52 -3.16 -9.99
CA ILE A 78 -1.54 -2.21 -10.44
C ILE A 78 -2.94 -2.81 -10.45
N LYS A 79 -3.09 -4.12 -10.69
CA LYS A 79 -4.38 -4.82 -10.62
C LYS A 79 -5.00 -4.76 -9.22
N HIS A 80 -4.17 -4.65 -8.20
CA HIS A 80 -4.57 -4.60 -6.79
C HIS A 80 -4.43 -3.19 -6.19
N THR A 81 -4.52 -2.13 -7.01
CA THR A 81 -4.31 -0.74 -6.57
C THR A 81 -5.07 -0.40 -5.27
N SER A 82 -6.36 -0.74 -5.16
CA SER A 82 -7.16 -0.42 -3.97
C SER A 82 -6.60 -1.08 -2.69
N LEU A 83 -6.20 -2.35 -2.79
CA LEU A 83 -5.56 -3.06 -1.68
C LEU A 83 -4.18 -2.47 -1.35
N VAL A 84 -3.40 -2.09 -2.35
CA VAL A 84 -2.11 -1.42 -2.14
C VAL A 84 -2.29 -0.10 -1.38
N LEU A 85 -3.31 0.69 -1.73
CA LEU A 85 -3.61 1.96 -1.07
C LEU A 85 -4.10 1.75 0.38
N GLU A 86 -4.91 0.74 0.63
CA GLU A 86 -5.35 0.36 1.98
C GLU A 86 -4.16 -0.08 2.85
N LEU A 87 -3.28 -0.94 2.32
CA LEU A 87 -2.08 -1.41 3.02
C LEU A 87 -1.08 -0.27 3.24
N TRP A 88 -1.01 0.70 2.31
CA TRP A 88 -0.24 1.92 2.48
C TRP A 88 -0.74 2.74 3.68
N GLU A 89 -2.05 2.98 3.79
CA GLU A 89 -2.64 3.68 4.94
C GLU A 89 -2.31 2.98 6.26
N LYS A 90 -2.46 1.65 6.32
CA LYS A 90 -2.08 0.86 7.50
C LYS A 90 -0.60 1.00 7.85
N THR A 91 0.27 1.02 6.83
CA THR A 91 1.72 1.22 7.01
C THR A 91 2.01 2.60 7.59
N VAL A 92 1.36 3.65 7.08
CA VAL A 92 1.53 5.03 7.58
C VAL A 92 1.06 5.16 9.02
N VAL A 93 -0.11 4.63 9.36
CA VAL A 93 -0.66 4.67 10.73
C VAL A 93 0.30 3.97 11.69
N ALA A 94 0.74 2.76 11.37
CA ALA A 94 1.68 2.01 12.19
C ALA A 94 3.03 2.74 12.36
N LEU A 95 3.56 3.33 11.28
CA LEU A 95 4.82 4.08 11.33
C LEU A 95 4.69 5.34 12.19
N LYS A 96 3.61 6.11 12.05
CA LYS A 96 3.35 7.30 12.86
C LYS A 96 3.27 6.96 14.35
N LEU A 97 2.52 5.91 14.69
CA LEU A 97 2.43 5.44 16.08
C LEU A 97 3.79 5.10 16.67
N VAL A 98 4.69 4.48 15.90
CA VAL A 98 6.07 4.24 16.35
C VAL A 98 6.81 5.55 16.55
N LEU A 99 6.77 6.47 15.58
CA LEU A 99 7.47 7.74 15.65
C LEU A 99 7.01 8.64 16.81
N GLU A 100 5.76 8.51 17.22
CA GLU A 100 5.16 9.30 18.31
C GLU A 100 5.36 8.68 19.70
N SER A 101 5.44 7.34 19.79
CA SER A 101 5.44 6.64 21.09
C SER A 101 6.79 6.11 21.54
N ILE A 102 7.73 5.90 20.62
CA ILE A 102 8.97 5.17 20.93
C ILE A 102 10.09 6.04 21.52
N ASP A 103 9.99 7.36 21.41
CA ASP A 103 11.01 8.34 21.84
C ASP A 103 11.44 8.13 23.31
N ARG A 104 10.46 7.90 24.21
CA ARG A 104 10.66 7.64 25.64
C ARG A 104 11.52 6.41 25.91
N TYR A 105 11.55 5.46 24.97
CA TYR A 105 12.30 4.22 25.04
C TYR A 105 13.64 4.27 24.28
N VAL A 106 13.90 5.32 23.51
CA VAL A 106 15.21 5.55 22.88
C VAL A 106 16.23 5.96 23.94
N THR A 107 17.44 5.43 23.86
CA THR A 107 18.53 5.84 24.77
C THR A 107 18.93 7.29 24.51
N LYS A 108 19.23 8.07 25.57
CA LYS A 108 19.49 9.52 25.48
C LYS A 108 20.50 9.90 24.37
N LYS A 109 21.58 9.13 24.23
CA LYS A 109 22.62 9.32 23.21
C LYS A 109 22.16 9.16 21.75
N HIS A 110 20.94 8.68 21.52
CA HIS A 110 20.37 8.42 20.20
C HIS A 110 19.12 9.25 19.91
N LEU A 111 18.74 10.18 20.79
CA LEU A 111 17.55 11.03 20.59
C LEU A 111 17.69 11.96 19.39
N VAL A 112 18.84 12.61 19.21
CA VAL A 112 19.09 13.49 18.05
C VAL A 112 18.90 12.74 16.73
N TRP A 113 19.52 11.56 16.61
CA TRP A 113 19.31 10.69 15.44
C TRP A 113 17.85 10.31 15.25
N PHE A 114 17.12 10.03 16.34
CA PHE A 114 15.72 9.63 16.26
C PHE A 114 14.84 10.77 15.71
N GLU A 115 15.04 12.01 16.18
CA GLU A 115 14.35 13.19 15.66
C GLU A 115 14.65 13.44 14.18
N GLU A 116 15.90 13.26 13.74
CA GLU A 116 16.25 13.32 12.31
C GLU A 116 15.49 12.27 11.48
N GLN A 117 15.35 11.05 12.00
CA GLN A 117 14.56 10.01 11.33
C GLN A 117 13.08 10.37 11.28
N LYS A 118 12.53 10.93 12.36
CA LYS A 118 11.13 11.39 12.40
C LYS A 118 10.85 12.41 11.29
N GLY A 119 11.64 13.47 11.19
CA GLY A 119 11.49 14.46 10.12
C GLY A 119 11.72 13.88 8.72
N LYS A 120 12.61 12.89 8.57
CA LYS A 120 12.79 12.16 7.31
C LYS A 120 11.53 11.37 6.92
N PHE A 121 10.92 10.65 7.86
CA PHE A 121 9.72 9.85 7.58
C PHE A 121 8.48 10.71 7.35
N GLU A 122 8.35 11.86 8.00
CA GLU A 122 7.29 12.83 7.70
C GLU A 122 7.34 13.28 6.23
N ARG A 123 8.54 13.60 5.71
CA ARG A 123 8.73 13.93 4.29
C ARG A 123 8.41 12.74 3.37
N TRP A 124 8.86 11.54 3.72
CA TRP A 124 8.53 10.34 2.95
C TRP A 124 7.02 10.10 2.86
N ILE A 125 6.33 10.18 4.00
CA ILE A 125 4.87 10.02 4.08
C ILE A 125 4.18 11.08 3.22
N TYR A 126 4.62 12.33 3.28
CA TYR A 126 4.06 13.41 2.45
C TYR A 126 4.18 13.10 0.95
N VAL A 127 5.37 12.71 0.48
CA VAL A 127 5.62 12.43 -0.94
C VAL A 127 4.81 11.22 -1.41
N VAL A 128 4.84 10.11 -0.67
CA VAL A 128 4.11 8.90 -1.05
C VAL A 128 2.58 9.11 -0.99
N ASN A 129 2.08 9.88 -0.02
CA ASN A 129 0.67 10.28 0.02
C ASN A 129 0.26 11.09 -1.20
N GLY A 130 1.13 11.98 -1.71
CA GLY A 130 0.86 12.71 -2.95
C GLY A 130 0.56 11.77 -4.12
N TYR A 131 1.37 10.72 -4.29
CA TYR A 131 1.11 9.69 -5.31
C TYR A 131 -0.12 8.83 -5.00
N ALA A 132 -0.35 8.48 -3.75
CA ALA A 132 -1.52 7.71 -3.31
C ALA A 132 -2.83 8.45 -3.64
N GLU A 133 -2.89 9.76 -3.38
CA GLU A 133 -4.05 10.60 -3.69
C GLU A 133 -4.32 10.70 -5.20
N LEU A 134 -3.27 10.82 -6.01
CA LEU A 134 -3.40 10.81 -7.47
C LEU A 134 -3.96 9.48 -7.99
N LEU A 135 -3.54 8.36 -7.38
CA LEU A 135 -4.07 7.04 -7.68
C LEU A 135 -5.55 6.94 -7.25
N ARG A 136 -5.89 7.35 -6.01
CA ARG A 136 -7.26 7.33 -5.47
C ARG A 136 -8.24 8.03 -6.40
N LYS A 137 -7.97 9.31 -6.73
CA LYS A 137 -8.83 10.13 -7.60
C LYS A 137 -9.17 9.45 -8.92
N LYS A 138 -8.23 8.70 -9.52
CA LYS A 138 -8.48 8.00 -10.79
C LYS A 138 -9.11 6.62 -10.65
N THR A 139 -9.04 6.00 -9.48
CA THR A 139 -9.81 4.78 -9.17
C THR A 139 -11.29 5.08 -9.00
N THR A 140 -11.67 6.20 -8.35
CA THR A 140 -13.08 6.57 -8.15
C THR A 140 -13.82 6.83 -9.47
N PHE A 141 -13.13 7.41 -10.46
CA PHE A 141 -13.68 7.59 -11.82
C PHE A 141 -14.00 6.27 -12.56
N LYS A 142 -13.57 5.10 -12.08
CA LYS A 142 -13.93 3.82 -12.71
C LYS A 142 -15.26 3.25 -12.20
N ASP A 143 -15.71 3.63 -11.00
CA ASP A 143 -16.96 3.11 -10.45
C ASP A 143 -18.18 3.91 -10.93
N GLU A 144 -18.02 5.17 -11.31
CA GLU A 144 -19.12 5.99 -11.86
C GLU A 144 -19.40 5.75 -13.36
N PHE A 145 -18.47 5.13 -14.10
CA PHE A 145 -18.65 4.82 -15.54
C PHE A 145 -18.82 3.32 -15.82
N ALA A 146 -18.93 2.49 -14.78
CA ALA A 146 -19.23 1.06 -14.87
C ALA A 146 -20.74 0.74 -14.87
N THR A 147 -21.61 1.71 -15.14
CA THR A 147 -23.02 1.47 -15.49
C THR A 147 -23.15 1.20 -16.99
N ALA A 148 -22.60 0.08 -17.44
CA ALA A 148 -23.15 -0.63 -18.59
C ALA A 148 -23.89 -1.85 -18.03
N PRO A 149 -25.08 -2.19 -18.53
CA PRO A 149 -25.85 -3.31 -17.98
C PRO A 149 -25.00 -4.59 -18.06
N PRO A 150 -25.09 -5.46 -17.05
CA PRO A 150 -24.28 -6.66 -17.00
C PRO A 150 -24.59 -7.53 -18.22
N ILE A 151 -23.56 -7.85 -19.00
CA ILE A 151 -23.65 -8.96 -19.96
C ILE A 151 -23.76 -10.22 -19.10
N GLU A 152 -24.93 -10.84 -19.08
CA GLU A 152 -25.14 -12.16 -18.49
C GLU A 152 -24.25 -13.16 -19.24
N ILE A 153 -23.08 -13.42 -18.67
CA ILE A 153 -22.31 -14.61 -18.97
C ILE A 153 -22.68 -15.61 -17.88
N ASP A 154 -23.29 -16.73 -18.26
CA ASP A 154 -23.54 -17.84 -17.36
C ASP A 154 -22.20 -18.37 -16.82
N ILE A 155 -21.94 -18.09 -15.54
CA ILE A 155 -20.74 -18.50 -14.80
C ILE A 155 -21.11 -19.56 -13.75
N SER A 156 -21.94 -20.54 -14.11
CA SER A 156 -22.35 -21.60 -13.18
C SER A 156 -21.20 -22.46 -12.61
N ASN A 157 -19.97 -22.39 -13.13
CA ASN A 157 -18.90 -23.35 -12.72
C ASN A 157 -17.50 -22.80 -12.37
N ARG A 158 -17.32 -21.51 -12.04
CA ARG A 158 -16.00 -20.99 -11.55
C ARG A 158 -15.97 -20.43 -10.13
N GLY A 159 -17.12 -20.34 -9.44
CA GLY A 159 -17.24 -19.62 -8.17
C GLY A 159 -16.77 -20.35 -6.90
N THR A 160 -16.61 -21.67 -6.90
CA THR A 160 -16.45 -22.41 -5.63
C THR A 160 -15.01 -22.50 -5.10
N ALA A 161 -14.01 -22.54 -5.98
CA ALA A 161 -12.60 -22.65 -5.54
C ALA A 161 -12.05 -21.33 -4.99
N ASP A 162 -12.33 -20.21 -5.67
CA ASP A 162 -11.79 -18.89 -5.30
C ASP A 162 -12.44 -18.31 -4.04
N LEU A 163 -13.75 -18.53 -3.85
CA LEU A 163 -14.48 -18.11 -2.63
C LEU A 163 -14.05 -18.91 -1.40
N GLN A 164 -13.71 -20.20 -1.56
CA GLN A 164 -13.17 -20.99 -0.45
C GLN A 164 -11.76 -20.54 -0.06
N LEU A 165 -10.94 -20.15 -1.03
CA LEU A 165 -9.59 -19.63 -0.78
C LEU A 165 -9.64 -18.27 -0.07
N THR A 166 -10.50 -17.35 -0.52
CA THR A 166 -10.69 -16.04 0.13
C THR A 166 -11.29 -16.18 1.52
N ARG A 167 -12.25 -17.09 1.75
CA ARG A 167 -12.79 -17.35 3.09
C ARG A 167 -11.75 -17.96 4.03
N LYS A 168 -10.89 -18.87 3.57
CA LYS A 168 -9.78 -19.42 4.37
C LYS A 168 -8.73 -18.36 4.72
N LEU A 169 -8.40 -17.47 3.78
CA LEU A 169 -7.44 -16.38 3.98
C LEU A 169 -7.97 -15.32 4.95
N LYS A 170 -9.24 -14.92 4.81
CA LYS A 170 -9.89 -13.99 5.74
C LYS A 170 -9.90 -14.55 7.16
N LYS A 171 -10.24 -15.84 7.33
CA LYS A 171 -10.22 -16.51 8.64
C LYS A 171 -8.82 -16.57 9.25
N LYS A 172 -7.76 -16.79 8.46
CA LYS A 172 -6.38 -16.77 8.94
C LYS A 172 -5.93 -15.37 9.37
N ILE A 173 -6.33 -14.34 8.62
CA ILE A 173 -6.02 -12.94 8.95
C ILE A 173 -6.74 -12.52 10.24
N ASP A 174 -8.01 -12.88 10.40
CA ASP A 174 -8.79 -12.57 11.60
C ASP A 174 -8.26 -13.28 12.86
N VAL A 175 -7.71 -14.49 12.74
CA VAL A 175 -7.04 -15.19 13.86
C VAL A 175 -5.76 -14.48 14.28
N ILE A 176 -4.92 -14.07 13.32
CA ILE A 176 -3.66 -13.35 13.60
C ILE A 176 -3.94 -12.01 14.30
N ILE A 177 -5.05 -11.34 13.95
CA ILE A 177 -5.44 -10.06 14.54
C ILE A 177 -6.00 -10.23 15.97
N LYS A 178 -6.66 -11.35 16.29
CA LYS A 178 -7.22 -11.60 17.63
C LYS A 178 -6.22 -12.13 18.66
N GLU A 179 -5.10 -12.70 18.22
CA GLU A 179 -4.05 -13.25 19.08
C GLU A 179 -2.88 -12.28 19.30
N SER A 180 -3.01 -11.02 18.84
CA SER A 180 -2.08 -9.91 19.08
C SER A 180 -2.68 -8.91 20.07
#